data_AF-A0A356KGT0-F1
#
_entry.id   AF-A0A356KGT0-F1
#
_cell.length_a   1.000
_cell.length_b   1.000
_cell.length_c   1.000
_cell.angle_alpha   90.00
_cell.angle_beta   90.00
_cell.angle_gamma   90.00
#
_symmetry.space_group_name_H-M   'P 1'
#
loop_
_entity.id
_entity.type
_entity.pdbx_description
1 polymer ?
#
loop_
_entity_poly.entity_id
_entity_poly.type
_entity_poly.pdbx_seq_one_letter_code
_entity_poly.pdbx_strand_id
1 'polypeptide(L)'
;MAFDANVFRACLLTDNKNYERFKTSELHSVVSIVQNGNFSTDRLAAEMRRVSKQKWRKYQTTYAYLVNAVPGLAQKLLGKLVRFRTKSLTAGPAGAIVHVLVWESDTGDLADLAHLRVREHVSWQAPGGQTRNYVIPEYQGAGNHYGVGNAAFTPGPVGQGDDTHSALGPFTPAVFQLQQGTTLEFVMNQVYEQSKDNGASWQAIPNSRYTITRKVRRNGDKIRLEITKAGPDRQTNSHEL
;
A
#
# COMPACT_ATOMS: atom_id res chain seq x y z
N MET A 1 -18.45 23.14 -12.15
CA MET A 1 -19.13 23.53 -13.40
C MET A 1 -20.23 22.50 -13.64
N ALA A 2 -21.45 22.91 -14.04
CA ALA A 2 -22.47 21.94 -14.40
C ALA A 2 -22.15 21.33 -15.78
N PHE A 3 -22.53 20.07 -15.98
CA PHE A 3 -22.37 19.41 -17.27
C PHE A 3 -23.24 20.08 -18.35
N ASP A 4 -22.66 20.28 -19.53
CA ASP A 4 -23.25 20.89 -20.72
C ASP A 4 -22.84 20.07 -21.96
N ALA A 5 -23.84 19.49 -22.63
CA ALA A 5 -23.65 18.64 -23.80
C ALA A 5 -23.05 19.39 -25.01
N ASN A 6 -23.29 20.70 -25.14
CA ASN A 6 -22.73 21.52 -26.21
C ASN A 6 -21.25 21.76 -26.00
N VAL A 7 -20.84 22.06 -24.76
CA VAL A 7 -19.43 22.23 -24.40
C VAL A 7 -18.68 20.90 -24.57
N PHE A 8 -19.27 19.78 -24.11
CA PHE A 8 -18.72 18.45 -24.38
C PHE A 8 -18.48 18.20 -25.86
N ARG A 9 -19.47 18.50 -26.72
CA ARG A 9 -19.36 18.33 -28.17
C ARG A 9 -18.29 19.23 -28.77
N ALA A 10 -18.16 20.46 -28.29
CA ALA A 10 -17.10 21.37 -28.73
C ALA A 10 -15.72 20.79 -28.38
N CYS A 11 -15.49 20.35 -27.14
CA CYS A 11 -14.25 19.70 -26.72
C CYS A 11 -13.92 18.47 -27.56
N LEU A 12 -14.92 17.62 -27.86
CA LEU A 12 -14.77 16.43 -28.69
C LEU A 12 -14.28 16.78 -30.11
N LEU A 13 -14.86 17.82 -30.71
CA LEU A 13 -14.49 18.28 -32.05
C LEU A 13 -13.16 19.05 -32.05
N THR A 14 -12.77 19.68 -30.94
CA THR A 14 -11.44 20.26 -30.76
C THR A 14 -10.37 19.17 -30.78
N ASP A 15 -10.57 18.10 -30.02
CA ASP A 15 -9.62 16.97 -29.97
C ASP A 15 -9.60 16.17 -31.29
N ASN A 16 -10.74 16.06 -31.98
CA ASN A 16 -10.83 15.42 -33.28
C ASN A 16 -11.97 16.01 -34.12
N LYS A 17 -11.63 16.91 -35.05
CA LYS A 17 -12.59 17.55 -35.98
C LYS A 17 -13.39 16.53 -36.80
N ASN A 18 -12.77 15.40 -37.10
CA ASN A 18 -13.37 14.30 -37.84
C ASN A 18 -13.80 13.18 -36.89
N TYR A 19 -14.28 13.50 -35.68
CA TYR A 19 -14.92 12.49 -34.86
C TYR A 19 -16.17 11.99 -35.58
N GLU A 20 -16.03 10.85 -36.24
CA GLU A 20 -17.13 10.14 -36.88
C GLU A 20 -17.86 9.31 -35.82
N ARG A 21 -19.19 9.29 -35.87
CA ARG A 21 -20.07 8.54 -34.96
C ARG A 21 -19.99 7.02 -35.19
N PHE A 22 -18.82 6.49 -35.51
CA PHE A 22 -18.63 5.07 -35.70
C PHE A 22 -18.85 4.34 -34.38
N LYS A 23 -19.78 3.36 -34.43
CA LYS A 23 -20.06 2.43 -33.32
C LYS A 23 -18.83 1.62 -32.88
N THR A 24 -17.76 1.64 -33.67
CA THR A 24 -16.51 0.91 -33.46
C THR A 24 -15.46 1.67 -32.66
N SER A 25 -15.64 2.99 -32.42
CA SER A 25 -14.71 3.74 -31.56
C SER A 25 -14.91 3.36 -30.10
N GLU A 26 -13.83 3.11 -29.35
CA GLU A 26 -13.88 2.92 -27.88
C GLU A 26 -14.65 4.05 -27.17
N LEU A 27 -14.58 5.27 -27.72
CA LEU A 27 -15.23 6.46 -27.16
C LEU A 27 -16.75 6.49 -27.41
N HIS A 28 -17.27 5.62 -28.29
CA HIS A 28 -18.67 5.65 -28.70
C HIS A 28 -19.64 5.49 -27.53
N SER A 29 -19.37 4.54 -26.63
CA SER A 29 -20.21 4.32 -25.44
C SER A 29 -20.26 5.55 -24.54
N VAL A 30 -19.11 6.21 -24.32
CA VAL A 30 -19.03 7.44 -23.54
C VAL A 30 -19.85 8.55 -24.20
N VAL A 31 -19.63 8.80 -25.50
CA VAL A 31 -20.34 9.85 -26.24
C VAL A 31 -21.85 9.61 -26.25
N SER A 32 -22.28 8.37 -26.49
CA SER A 32 -23.69 7.98 -26.51
C SER A 32 -24.38 8.25 -25.16
N ILE A 33 -23.75 7.84 -24.06
CA ILE A 33 -24.28 8.03 -22.70
C ILE A 33 -24.39 9.51 -22.36
N VAL A 34 -23.35 10.27 -22.68
CA VAL A 34 -23.28 11.69 -22.37
C VAL A 34 -24.29 12.50 -23.19
N GLN A 35 -24.47 12.18 -24.48
CA GLN A 35 -25.42 12.86 -25.36
C GLN A 35 -26.88 12.58 -25.02
N ASN A 36 -27.19 11.40 -24.46
CA ASN A 36 -28.54 11.06 -24.03
C ASN A 36 -28.97 11.82 -22.75
N GLY A 37 -28.05 12.52 -22.07
CA GLY A 37 -28.35 13.40 -20.95
C GLY A 37 -28.79 12.72 -19.64
N ASN A 38 -29.15 11.44 -19.67
CA ASN A 38 -29.58 10.67 -18.50
C ASN A 38 -28.53 9.60 -18.14
N PHE A 39 -27.48 10.00 -17.44
CA PHE A 39 -26.42 9.11 -16.97
C PHE A 39 -26.08 9.34 -15.51
N SER A 40 -25.68 8.27 -14.82
CA SER A 40 -25.08 8.36 -13.50
C SER A 40 -23.56 8.49 -13.62
N THR A 41 -22.93 9.15 -12.64
CA THR A 41 -21.48 9.24 -12.54
C THR A 41 -20.83 7.85 -12.56
N ASP A 42 -21.43 6.86 -11.91
CA ASP A 42 -20.92 5.48 -11.87
C ASP A 42 -20.92 4.82 -13.25
N ARG A 43 -22.02 4.96 -14.01
CA ARG A 43 -22.12 4.42 -15.36
C ARG A 43 -21.10 5.09 -16.29
N LEU A 44 -20.97 6.41 -16.22
CA LEU A 44 -19.98 7.14 -17.01
C LEU A 44 -18.55 6.71 -16.67
N ALA A 45 -18.21 6.61 -15.38
CA ALA A 45 -16.89 6.15 -14.95
C ALA A 45 -16.56 4.73 -15.45
N ALA A 46 -17.53 3.82 -15.42
CA ALA A 46 -17.36 2.46 -15.91
C ALA A 46 -17.03 2.41 -17.41
N GLU A 47 -17.70 3.23 -18.22
CA GLU A 47 -17.44 3.29 -19.67
C GLU A 47 -16.15 4.03 -19.99
N MET A 48 -15.83 5.10 -19.25
CA MET A 48 -14.55 5.80 -19.42
C MET A 48 -13.34 4.91 -19.11
N ARG A 49 -13.46 3.98 -18.15
CA ARG A 49 -12.41 2.99 -17.86
C ARG A 49 -12.16 1.98 -18.98
N ARG A 50 -13.14 1.76 -19.87
CA ARG A 50 -12.98 0.86 -21.02
C ARG A 50 -12.24 1.51 -22.19
N VAL A 51 -12.15 2.83 -22.19
CA VAL A 51 -11.44 3.59 -23.22
C VAL A 51 -9.95 3.56 -22.91
N SER A 52 -9.13 3.19 -23.89
CA SER A 52 -7.69 3.08 -23.71
C SER A 52 -7.04 4.43 -23.35
N LYS A 53 -5.94 4.40 -22.60
CA LYS A 53 -5.20 5.62 -22.24
C LYS A 53 -4.66 6.36 -23.46
N GLN A 54 -4.23 5.64 -24.49
CA GLN A 54 -3.80 6.26 -25.74
C GLN A 54 -4.94 7.05 -26.38
N LYS A 55 -6.17 6.51 -26.34
CA LYS A 55 -7.35 7.24 -26.78
C LYS A 55 -7.59 8.46 -25.89
N TRP A 56 -7.53 8.35 -24.57
CA TRP A 56 -7.68 9.52 -23.70
C TRP A 56 -6.61 10.60 -23.87
N ARG A 57 -5.37 10.23 -24.22
CA ARG A 57 -4.33 11.20 -24.61
C ARG A 57 -4.70 11.97 -25.87
N LYS A 58 -5.31 11.30 -26.86
CA LYS A 58 -5.85 11.98 -28.06
C LYS A 58 -7.04 12.88 -27.71
N TYR A 59 -7.90 12.45 -26.78
CA TYR A 59 -9.11 13.17 -26.37
C TYR A 59 -8.96 13.87 -25.01
N GLN A 60 -7.82 14.53 -24.81
CA GLN A 60 -7.45 15.10 -23.51
C GLN A 60 -8.37 16.23 -23.06
N THR A 61 -8.82 17.09 -23.98
CA THR A 61 -9.71 18.22 -23.66
C THR A 61 -11.08 17.69 -23.26
N THR A 62 -11.56 16.67 -23.98
CA THR A 62 -12.81 15.96 -23.70
C THR A 62 -12.76 15.27 -22.34
N TYR A 63 -11.67 14.56 -22.04
CA TYR A 63 -11.47 13.91 -20.74
C TYR A 63 -11.50 14.94 -19.61
N ALA A 64 -10.70 16.02 -19.73
CA ALA A 64 -10.62 17.07 -18.73
C ALA A 64 -11.98 17.74 -18.49
N TYR A 65 -12.75 18.00 -19.56
CA TYR A 65 -14.09 18.53 -19.44
C TYR A 65 -15.00 17.60 -18.64
N LEU A 66 -15.08 16.32 -19.00
CA LEU A 66 -15.93 15.35 -18.29
C LEU A 66 -15.57 15.29 -16.80
N VAL A 67 -14.29 15.16 -16.47
CA VAL A 67 -13.79 15.07 -15.09
C VAL A 67 -14.15 16.31 -14.26
N ASN A 68 -14.11 17.50 -14.86
CA ASN A 68 -14.40 18.77 -14.18
C ASN A 68 -15.89 19.11 -14.11
N ALA A 69 -16.67 18.68 -15.12
CA ALA A 69 -18.07 19.04 -15.26
C ALA A 69 -19.03 18.02 -14.61
N VAL A 70 -18.59 16.79 -14.36
CA VAL A 70 -19.41 15.73 -13.73
C VAL A 70 -18.96 15.53 -12.27
N PRO A 71 -19.79 15.91 -11.28
CA PRO A 71 -19.45 15.78 -9.87
C PRO A 71 -19.08 14.35 -9.46
N GLY A 72 -17.97 14.21 -8.74
CA GLY A 72 -17.46 12.94 -8.23
C GLY A 72 -16.82 12.02 -9.26
N LEU A 73 -16.81 12.39 -10.56
CA LEU A 73 -16.25 11.55 -11.61
C LEU A 73 -14.74 11.34 -11.43
N ALA A 74 -14.01 12.40 -11.06
CA ALA A 74 -12.58 12.32 -10.78
C ALA A 74 -12.25 11.20 -9.78
N GLN A 75 -12.92 11.20 -8.62
CA GLN A 75 -12.75 10.19 -7.56
C GLN A 75 -13.12 8.79 -8.04
N LYS A 76 -14.14 8.68 -8.91
CA LYS A 76 -14.56 7.40 -9.47
C LYS A 76 -13.60 6.88 -10.52
N LEU A 77 -12.73 7.70 -11.12
CA LEU A 77 -11.73 7.29 -12.10
C LEU A 77 -10.35 6.99 -11.51
N LEU A 78 -10.11 7.38 -10.25
CA LEU A 78 -8.90 7.01 -9.53
C LEU A 78 -8.72 5.49 -9.51
N GLY A 79 -7.48 5.04 -9.74
CA GLY A 79 -7.12 3.63 -9.64
C GLY A 79 -7.26 3.13 -8.21
N LYS A 80 -7.41 1.82 -8.05
CA LYS A 80 -7.42 1.17 -6.74
C LYS A 80 -6.23 0.24 -6.63
N LEU A 81 -5.61 0.25 -5.47
CA LEU A 81 -4.60 -0.74 -5.11
C LEU A 81 -5.27 -2.11 -5.00
N VAL A 82 -4.77 -3.07 -5.76
CA VAL A 82 -5.23 -4.46 -5.76
C VAL A 82 -4.03 -5.41 -5.70
N ARG A 83 -4.30 -6.69 -5.42
CA ARG A 83 -3.29 -7.76 -5.40
C ARG A 83 -2.05 -7.45 -4.54
N PHE A 84 -2.27 -6.77 -3.41
CA PHE A 84 -1.23 -6.60 -2.40
C PHE A 84 -0.78 -7.96 -1.88
N ARG A 85 0.52 -8.25 -1.97
CA ARG A 85 1.08 -9.54 -1.58
C ARG A 85 2.57 -9.46 -1.26
N THR A 86 3.05 -10.45 -0.54
CA THR A 86 4.48 -10.73 -0.42
C THR A 86 5.04 -11.12 -1.79
N LYS A 87 6.12 -10.46 -2.23
CA LYS A 87 6.96 -10.91 -3.34
C LYS A 87 8.07 -11.83 -2.84
N SER A 88 8.71 -11.47 -1.73
CA SER A 88 9.70 -12.31 -1.07
C SER A 88 9.78 -12.01 0.42
N LEU A 89 10.06 -13.04 1.21
CA LEU A 89 10.33 -12.94 2.63
C LEU A 89 11.57 -13.78 2.92
N THR A 90 12.72 -13.13 3.10
CA THR A 90 14.03 -13.78 3.09
C THR A 90 14.83 -13.47 4.35
N ALA A 91 15.72 -14.39 4.72
CA ALA A 91 16.73 -14.15 5.73
C ALA A 91 17.70 -13.06 5.26
N GLY A 92 17.92 -12.04 6.09
CA GLY A 92 18.91 -10.99 5.93
C GLY A 92 20.13 -11.17 6.86
N PRO A 93 21.12 -10.28 6.76
CA PRO A 93 22.31 -10.31 7.62
C PRO A 93 21.94 -10.09 9.09
N ALA A 94 22.80 -10.57 10.01
CA ALA A 94 22.66 -10.42 11.46
C ALA A 94 21.28 -10.85 12.02
N GLY A 95 20.68 -11.88 11.42
CA GLY A 95 19.39 -12.42 11.86
C GLY A 95 18.18 -11.57 11.45
N ALA A 96 18.34 -10.63 10.51
CA ALA A 96 17.21 -9.84 10.03
C ALA A 96 16.26 -10.66 9.14
N ILE A 97 15.02 -10.21 8.97
CA ILE A 97 14.14 -10.64 7.87
C ILE A 97 13.95 -9.44 6.94
N VAL A 98 14.16 -9.67 5.64
CA VAL A 98 13.86 -8.70 4.58
C VAL A 98 12.54 -9.11 3.92
N HIS A 99 11.60 -8.17 3.87
CA HIS A 99 10.28 -8.35 3.30
C HIS A 99 10.09 -7.42 2.11
N VAL A 100 9.90 -8.00 0.93
CA VAL A 100 9.54 -7.27 -0.29
C VAL A 100 8.08 -7.52 -0.59
N LEU A 101 7.34 -6.45 -0.79
CA LEU A 101 5.91 -6.45 -1.05
C LEU A 101 5.64 -5.85 -2.41
N VAL A 102 4.58 -6.29 -3.06
CA VAL A 102 4.13 -5.72 -4.32
C VAL A 102 2.63 -5.53 -4.35
N TRP A 103 2.19 -4.59 -5.16
CA TRP A 103 0.79 -4.35 -5.46
C TRP A 103 0.61 -3.91 -6.91
N GLU A 104 -0.63 -3.96 -7.37
CA GLU A 104 -1.02 -3.61 -8.73
C GLU A 104 -2.13 -2.55 -8.71
N SER A 105 -2.37 -1.91 -9.85
CA SER A 105 -3.55 -1.06 -10.07
C SER A 105 -4.66 -1.87 -10.72
N ASP A 106 -5.91 -1.66 -10.29
CA ASP A 106 -7.08 -2.25 -10.96
C ASP A 106 -7.25 -1.79 -12.42
N THR A 107 -6.58 -0.70 -12.81
CA THR A 107 -6.53 -0.20 -14.19
C THR A 107 -5.39 -0.82 -15.02
N GLY A 108 -4.50 -1.60 -14.41
CA GLY A 108 -3.29 -2.12 -15.03
C GLY A 108 -2.15 -1.10 -15.18
N ASP A 109 -2.33 0.15 -14.77
CA ASP A 109 -1.29 1.18 -14.78
C ASP A 109 -1.07 1.75 -13.37
N LEU A 110 0.14 1.54 -12.85
CA LEU A 110 0.55 1.99 -11.52
C LEU A 110 0.48 3.51 -11.36
N ALA A 111 0.63 4.30 -12.43
CA ALA A 111 0.53 5.76 -12.35
C ALA A 111 -0.84 6.24 -11.85
N ASP A 112 -1.91 5.46 -12.04
CA ASP A 112 -3.25 5.81 -11.54
C ASP A 112 -3.34 5.72 -10.01
N LEU A 113 -2.36 5.11 -9.35
CA LEU A 113 -2.21 5.06 -7.90
C LEU A 113 -1.44 6.27 -7.33
N ALA A 114 -1.14 7.31 -8.14
CA ALA A 114 -0.37 8.49 -7.69
C ALA A 114 -1.01 9.26 -6.53
N HIS A 115 -2.32 9.11 -6.34
CA HIS A 115 -3.08 9.66 -5.23
C HIS A 115 -2.98 8.81 -3.94
N LEU A 116 -2.40 7.61 -4.02
CA LEU A 116 -2.24 6.70 -2.88
C LEU A 116 -0.85 6.81 -2.27
N ARG A 117 -0.83 6.58 -0.96
CA ARG A 117 0.37 6.42 -0.15
C ARG A 117 0.26 5.10 0.59
N VAL A 118 1.34 4.34 0.69
CA VAL A 118 1.41 3.07 1.43
C VAL A 118 2.42 3.22 2.56
N ARG A 119 2.12 2.64 3.72
CA ARG A 119 3.06 2.57 4.85
C ARG A 119 2.94 1.26 5.59
N GLU A 120 3.98 0.95 6.35
CA GLU A 120 3.94 -0.04 7.42
C GLU A 120 3.44 0.60 8.72
N HIS A 121 2.61 -0.12 9.46
CA HIS A 121 2.25 0.16 10.85
C HIS A 121 2.51 -1.08 11.72
N VAL A 122 3.41 -0.96 12.69
CA VAL A 122 3.73 -1.99 13.69
C VAL A 122 3.20 -1.55 15.03
N SER A 123 2.56 -2.46 15.75
CA SER A 123 2.03 -2.24 17.10
C SER A 123 2.41 -3.39 18.02
N TRP A 124 2.52 -3.11 19.31
CA TRP A 124 2.84 -4.11 20.32
C TRP A 124 2.10 -3.83 21.62
N GLN A 125 1.90 -4.89 22.40
CA GLN A 125 1.42 -4.80 23.77
C GLN A 125 2.61 -4.61 24.71
N ALA A 126 2.32 -4.21 25.96
CA ALA A 126 3.34 -4.17 26.98
C ALA A 126 3.96 -5.57 27.16
N PRO A 127 5.30 -5.69 27.19
CA PRO A 127 5.97 -6.98 27.38
C PRO A 127 5.65 -7.57 28.75
N GLY A 128 5.72 -8.90 28.86
CA GLY A 128 5.67 -9.59 30.15
C GLY A 128 6.80 -9.14 31.08
N GLY A 129 6.61 -9.29 32.40
CA GLY A 129 7.50 -8.71 33.42
C GLY A 129 8.99 -9.05 33.24
N GLN A 130 9.32 -10.28 32.84
CA GLN A 130 10.70 -10.66 32.55
C GLN A 130 11.22 -9.98 31.28
N THR A 131 10.51 -10.06 30.15
CA THR A 131 10.90 -9.42 28.88
C THR A 131 11.07 -7.91 29.01
N ARG A 132 10.25 -7.25 29.84
CA ARG A 132 10.26 -5.78 30.01
C ARG A 132 11.63 -5.23 30.41
N ASN A 133 12.38 -5.95 31.25
CA ASN A 133 13.69 -5.51 31.73
C ASN A 133 14.80 -5.60 30.67
N TYR A 134 14.52 -6.30 29.56
CA TYR A 134 15.48 -6.58 28.51
C TYR A 134 15.14 -5.90 27.19
N VAL A 135 14.10 -5.05 27.16
CA VAL A 135 13.78 -4.22 26.00
C VAL A 135 14.05 -2.73 26.29
N ILE A 136 14.42 -1.97 25.26
CA ILE A 136 14.68 -0.53 25.38
C ILE A 136 13.42 0.23 25.84
N PRO A 137 13.57 1.42 26.46
CA PRO A 137 12.47 2.14 27.10
C PRO A 137 11.21 2.31 26.23
N GLU A 138 11.37 2.57 24.93
CA GLU A 138 10.27 2.71 23.96
C GLU A 138 9.35 1.47 23.90
N TYR A 139 9.91 0.27 24.11
CA TYR A 139 9.18 -1.00 24.02
C TYR A 139 8.73 -1.56 25.38
N GLN A 140 8.96 -0.84 26.48
CA GLN A 140 8.57 -1.30 27.82
C GLN A 140 7.07 -1.16 28.12
N GLY A 141 6.35 -0.37 27.32
CA GLY A 141 4.90 -0.23 27.35
C GLY A 141 4.25 -0.69 26.04
N ALA A 142 2.92 -0.63 25.99
CA ALA A 142 2.20 -0.78 24.72
C ALA A 142 2.52 0.42 23.82
N GLY A 143 2.66 0.18 22.52
CA GLY A 143 3.11 1.21 21.59
C GLY A 143 2.89 0.82 20.13
N ASN A 144 3.28 1.73 19.26
CA ASN A 144 3.31 1.53 17.83
C ASN A 144 4.40 2.39 17.19
N HIS A 145 4.84 1.98 16.02
CA HIS A 145 5.67 2.79 15.14
C HIS A 145 5.21 2.58 13.70
N TYR A 146 5.57 3.53 12.84
CA TYR A 146 5.46 3.37 11.39
C TYR A 146 6.81 2.95 10.84
N GLY A 147 6.84 2.34 9.66
CA GLY A 147 8.08 1.81 9.09
C GLY A 147 9.21 2.84 9.00
N VAL A 148 10.43 2.38 8.74
CA VAL A 148 11.62 3.23 8.59
C VAL A 148 12.03 3.28 7.12
N GLY A 149 12.50 4.43 6.64
CA GLY A 149 12.90 4.61 5.23
C GLY A 149 11.70 4.50 4.27
N ASN A 150 11.83 3.69 3.21
CA ASN A 150 10.77 3.52 2.21
C ASN A 150 9.50 2.88 2.80
N ALA A 151 9.61 2.08 3.87
CA ALA A 151 8.45 1.51 4.57
C ALA A 151 7.67 2.54 5.40
N ALA A 152 8.29 3.67 5.77
CA ALA A 152 7.60 4.79 6.41
C ALA A 152 6.58 5.41 5.46
N PHE A 153 6.95 5.44 4.17
CA PHE A 153 6.19 6.09 3.12
C PHE A 153 6.61 5.60 1.74
N THR A 154 5.73 4.89 1.05
CA THR A 154 5.90 4.54 -0.36
C THR A 154 4.77 5.10 -1.22
N PRO A 155 5.05 5.89 -2.27
CA PRO A 155 4.04 6.30 -3.23
C PRO A 155 3.39 5.10 -3.93
N GLY A 156 2.07 5.14 -4.12
CA GLY A 156 1.32 4.09 -4.81
C GLY A 156 1.88 3.67 -6.18
N PRO A 157 2.39 4.57 -7.03
CA PRO A 157 2.94 4.21 -8.34
C PRO A 157 4.21 3.38 -8.33
N VAL A 158 4.90 3.26 -7.19
CA VAL A 158 6.11 2.43 -7.10
C VAL A 158 5.77 0.95 -7.28
N GLY A 159 4.59 0.51 -6.83
CA GLY A 159 4.14 -0.89 -6.97
C GLY A 159 4.91 -1.90 -6.12
N GLN A 160 5.89 -1.45 -5.34
CA GLN A 160 6.73 -2.26 -4.47
C GLN A 160 7.13 -1.48 -3.22
N GLY A 161 7.25 -2.18 -2.08
CA GLY A 161 7.83 -1.65 -0.86
C GLY A 161 8.76 -2.67 -0.23
N ASP A 162 9.82 -2.18 0.44
CA ASP A 162 10.82 -3.01 1.11
C ASP A 162 10.88 -2.65 2.59
N ASP A 163 10.95 -3.67 3.43
CA ASP A 163 10.95 -3.57 4.89
C ASP A 163 11.97 -4.57 5.48
N THR A 164 12.62 -4.19 6.58
CA THR A 164 13.65 -5.00 7.23
C THR A 164 13.45 -4.99 8.74
N HIS A 165 13.35 -6.19 9.31
CA HIS A 165 13.25 -6.35 10.77
C HIS A 165 14.48 -7.08 11.30
N SER A 166 15.24 -6.42 12.17
CA SER A 166 16.31 -7.05 12.92
C SER A 166 15.75 -7.91 14.06
N ALA A 167 16.36 -9.08 14.31
CA ALA A 167 16.07 -9.91 15.49
C ALA A 167 16.52 -9.24 16.80
N LEU A 168 17.60 -8.43 16.75
CA LEU A 168 18.12 -7.68 17.89
C LEU A 168 17.17 -6.55 18.31
N GLY A 169 16.70 -5.77 17.33
CA GLY A 169 15.78 -4.64 17.47
C GLY A 169 15.57 -4.12 18.91
N PRO A 170 14.47 -4.49 19.57
CA PRO A 170 14.08 -3.96 20.87
C PRO A 170 14.96 -4.42 22.04
N PHE A 171 15.74 -5.49 21.89
CA PHE A 171 16.51 -6.11 22.98
C PHE A 171 17.88 -5.47 23.22
N THR A 172 18.42 -4.72 22.25
CA THR A 172 19.76 -4.12 22.37
C THR A 172 19.72 -2.82 23.17
N PRO A 173 20.63 -2.59 24.14
CA PRO A 173 21.77 -3.43 24.52
C PRO A 173 21.51 -4.39 25.70
N ALA A 174 20.35 -4.31 26.35
CA ALA A 174 20.06 -5.05 27.60
C ALA A 174 20.20 -6.57 27.45
N VAL A 175 20.03 -7.09 26.22
CA VAL A 175 20.19 -8.51 25.88
C VAL A 175 21.52 -9.11 26.34
N PHE A 176 22.61 -8.34 26.37
CA PHE A 176 23.93 -8.84 26.78
C PHE A 176 24.00 -9.21 28.27
N GLN A 177 23.04 -8.72 29.07
CA GLN A 177 22.89 -9.03 30.49
C GLN A 177 21.91 -10.19 30.76
N LEU A 178 21.44 -10.87 29.70
CA LEU A 178 20.52 -11.99 29.83
C LEU A 178 21.14 -13.11 30.66
N GLN A 179 20.40 -13.64 31.63
CA GLN A 179 20.88 -14.71 32.51
C GLN A 179 20.86 -16.07 31.80
N GLN A 180 21.79 -16.97 32.18
CA GLN A 180 21.87 -18.34 31.69
C GLN A 180 20.50 -19.04 31.76
N GLY A 181 20.10 -19.70 30.66
CA GLY A 181 18.84 -20.45 30.61
C GLY A 181 17.59 -19.60 30.43
N THR A 182 17.70 -18.27 30.44
CA THR A 182 16.56 -17.38 30.19
C THR A 182 16.15 -17.43 28.72
N THR A 183 14.85 -17.53 28.48
CA THR A 183 14.24 -17.35 27.16
C THR A 183 13.23 -16.22 27.25
N LEU A 184 13.36 -15.23 26.37
CA LEU A 184 12.45 -14.10 26.26
C LEU A 184 11.73 -14.16 24.91
N GLU A 185 10.49 -13.72 24.91
CA GLU A 185 9.69 -13.57 23.70
C GLU A 185 9.04 -12.19 23.69
N PHE A 186 9.02 -11.56 22.52
CA PHE A 186 8.34 -10.30 22.28
C PHE A 186 7.59 -10.34 20.95
N VAL A 187 6.29 -10.07 21.01
CA VAL A 187 5.35 -10.23 19.89
C VAL A 187 4.81 -8.87 19.47
N MET A 188 4.77 -8.66 18.16
CA MET A 188 4.28 -7.44 17.53
C MET A 188 3.33 -7.81 16.40
N ASN A 189 2.40 -6.90 16.11
CA ASN A 189 1.49 -7.00 14.98
C ASN A 189 1.83 -5.93 13.97
N GLN A 190 1.92 -6.32 12.71
CA GLN A 190 2.14 -5.44 11.59
C GLN A 190 0.91 -5.44 10.68
N VAL A 191 0.60 -4.28 10.12
CA VAL A 191 -0.36 -4.11 9.02
C VAL A 191 0.19 -3.09 8.04
N TYR A 192 0.07 -3.36 6.73
CA TYR A 192 0.28 -2.30 5.74
C TYR A 192 -1.01 -1.53 5.52
N GLU A 193 -0.89 -0.21 5.50
CA GLU A 193 -1.98 0.72 5.37
C GLU A 193 -1.82 1.57 4.11
N GLN A 194 -2.94 2.05 3.58
CA GLN A 194 -2.97 3.03 2.50
C GLN A 194 -3.69 4.31 2.94
N SER A 195 -3.26 5.43 2.38
CA SER A 195 -3.92 6.74 2.51
C SER A 195 -4.32 7.26 1.13
N LYS A 196 -5.49 7.89 1.06
CA LYS A 196 -6.06 8.53 -0.14
C LYS A 196 -6.06 10.06 -0.06
N ASP A 197 -5.62 10.61 1.06
CA ASP A 197 -5.76 12.00 1.47
C ASP A 197 -4.42 12.55 1.98
N ASN A 198 -3.35 12.18 1.27
CA ASN A 198 -2.00 12.67 1.53
C ASN A 198 -1.44 12.31 2.93
N GLY A 199 -1.96 11.28 3.58
CA GLY A 199 -1.52 10.79 4.89
C GLY A 199 -2.38 11.27 6.07
N ALA A 200 -3.48 11.98 5.82
CA ALA A 200 -4.37 12.45 6.88
C ALA A 200 -5.18 11.30 7.53
N SER A 201 -5.59 10.32 6.73
CA SER A 201 -6.22 9.08 7.21
C SER A 201 -5.58 7.85 6.57
N TRP A 202 -5.59 6.75 7.34
CA TRP A 202 -4.97 5.49 6.95
C TRP A 202 -5.95 4.34 7.13
N GLN A 203 -5.96 3.44 6.15
CA GLN A 203 -6.83 2.28 6.12
C GLN A 203 -6.00 1.04 5.86
N ALA A 204 -6.26 -0.04 6.61
CA ALA A 204 -5.60 -1.31 6.39
C ALA A 204 -5.82 -1.80 4.96
N ILE A 205 -4.75 -2.21 4.30
CA ILE A 205 -4.81 -2.91 3.02
C ILE A 205 -5.29 -4.34 3.30
N PRO A 206 -6.24 -4.91 2.53
CA PRO A 206 -6.63 -6.29 2.70
C PRO A 206 -5.44 -7.26 2.58
N ASN A 207 -5.43 -8.32 3.40
CA ASN A 207 -4.39 -9.36 3.41
C ASN A 207 -2.96 -8.88 3.73
N SER A 208 -2.81 -7.74 4.40
CA SER A 208 -1.50 -7.14 4.73
C SER A 208 -1.06 -7.32 6.19
N ARG A 209 -1.70 -8.23 6.94
CA ARG A 209 -1.45 -8.43 8.37
C ARG A 209 -0.40 -9.51 8.61
N TYR A 210 0.55 -9.21 9.49
CA TYR A 210 1.60 -10.12 9.91
C TYR A 210 1.81 -10.06 11.42
N THR A 211 2.25 -11.16 12.01
CA THR A 211 2.78 -11.23 13.37
C THR A 211 4.29 -11.35 13.29
N ILE A 212 4.99 -10.51 14.05
CA ILE A 212 6.44 -10.55 14.21
C ILE A 212 6.71 -11.04 15.62
N THR A 213 7.38 -12.18 15.73
CA THR A 213 7.82 -12.75 17.01
C THR A 213 9.33 -12.69 17.06
N ARG A 214 9.88 -12.04 18.08
CA ARG A 214 11.31 -12.07 18.39
C ARG A 214 11.53 -12.92 19.63
N LYS A 215 12.45 -13.86 19.56
CA LYS A 215 12.86 -14.69 20.69
C LYS A 215 14.35 -14.54 20.95
N VAL A 216 14.70 -14.49 22.23
CA VAL A 216 16.10 -14.49 22.65
C VAL A 216 16.29 -15.57 23.68
N ARG A 217 17.37 -16.34 23.55
CA ARG A 217 17.76 -17.35 24.52
C ARG A 217 19.26 -17.33 24.77
N ARG A 218 19.66 -17.40 26.03
CA ARG A 218 21.08 -17.60 26.40
C ARG A 218 21.37 -19.08 26.65
N ASN A 219 22.33 -19.62 25.91
CA ASN A 219 22.80 -21.01 26.00
C ASN A 219 24.31 -21.01 26.28
N GLY A 220 24.70 -21.02 27.55
CA GLY A 220 26.10 -20.82 27.93
C GLY A 220 26.52 -19.38 27.66
N ASP A 221 27.68 -19.22 27.04
CA ASP A 221 28.24 -17.90 26.71
C ASP A 221 27.61 -17.27 25.46
N LYS A 222 26.74 -18.00 24.76
CA LYS A 222 26.13 -17.58 23.49
C LYS A 222 24.71 -17.07 23.68
N ILE A 223 24.38 -16.01 22.97
CA ILE A 223 23.01 -15.47 22.89
C ILE A 223 22.46 -15.79 21.50
N ARG A 224 21.42 -16.63 21.46
CA ARG A 224 20.68 -16.91 20.23
C ARG A 224 19.48 -16.00 20.12
N LEU A 225 19.40 -15.31 18.99
CA LEU A 225 18.30 -14.45 18.57
C LEU A 225 17.55 -15.15 17.44
N GLU A 226 16.23 -15.10 17.49
CA GLU A 226 15.36 -15.59 16.44
C GLU A 226 14.30 -14.55 16.15
N ILE A 227 14.00 -14.36 14.89
CA ILE A 227 12.84 -13.59 14.45
C ILE A 227 12.01 -14.45 13.50
N THR A 228 10.70 -14.47 13.74
CA THR A 228 9.70 -15.04 12.85
C THR A 228 8.77 -13.94 12.40
N LYS A 229 8.48 -13.90 11.11
CA LYS A 229 7.41 -13.08 10.54
C LYS A 229 6.41 -14.00 9.85
N ALA A 230 5.15 -13.94 10.27
CA ALA A 230 4.09 -14.84 9.82
C ALA A 230 2.83 -14.06 9.43
N GLY A 231 2.24 -14.40 8.29
CA GLY A 231 0.99 -13.86 7.77
C GLY A 231 0.41 -14.88 6.78
N PRO A 232 0.07 -14.49 5.53
CA PRO A 232 -0.20 -15.47 4.47
C PRO A 232 1.00 -16.38 4.17
N ASP A 233 2.21 -15.86 4.34
CA ASP A 233 3.48 -16.58 4.23
C ASP A 233 4.19 -16.59 5.59
N ARG A 234 5.22 -17.44 5.75
CA ARG A 234 6.02 -17.51 6.99
C ARG A 234 7.51 -17.61 6.69
N GLN A 235 8.31 -16.80 7.39
CA GLN A 235 9.77 -16.90 7.41
C GLN A 235 10.29 -16.83 8.84
N THR A 236 11.34 -17.61 9.12
CA THR A 236 12.11 -17.54 10.36
C THR A 236 13.58 -17.32 10.02
N ASN A 237 14.27 -16.47 10.78
CA ASN A 237 15.72 -16.33 10.70
C ASN A 237 16.30 -16.29 12.11
N SER A 238 17.54 -16.74 12.26
CA SER A 238 18.24 -16.75 13.55
C SER A 238 19.68 -16.30 13.43
N HIS A 239 20.19 -15.71 14.51
CA HIS A 239 21.56 -15.25 14.62
C HIS A 239 22.10 -15.55 16.02
N GLU A 240 23.40 -15.78 16.12
CA GLU A 240 24.09 -16.07 17.37
C GLU A 240 25.13 -14.99 17.60
N LEU A 241 25.14 -14.43 18.82
CA LEU A 241 26.11 -13.47 19.33
C LEU A 241 27.06 -14.15 20.32
#